data_AF-A0A0N4XRD0-F1
#
_entry.id   AF-A0A0N4XRD0-F1
#
_cell.length_a   1.000
_cell.length_b   1.000
_cell.length_c   1.000
_cell.angle_alpha   90.00
_cell.angle_beta   90.00
_cell.angle_gamma   90.00
#
_symmetry.space_group_name_H-M   'P 1'
#
loop_
_entity.id
_entity.type
_entity.pdbx_description
1 polymer ?
#
loop_
_entity_poly.entity_id
_entity_poly.type
_entity_poly.pdbx_seq_one_letter_code
_entity_poly.pdbx_strand_id
1 'polypeptide(L)'
;MVRHLMPKVKVLTLTPDLLSKKRFAPVKNYDSDALLQGELQLSNGTVLIIDETQLPSGSFPVSGFVEENLKVLEELVVEHRMSYDYGFYKLPMDVDYNVLILSKKESRFFKTPFRIPMSPPHSSFTFDDVEGKRQYIQRSRDSVSSISLTDEVSKKVQDSFVNMCASLNPKTDKAALLNEMLILSRYKF
;
A
#
# COMPACT_ATOMS: atom_id res chain seq x y z
N MET A 1 11.24 -7.36 12.07
CA MET A 1 10.92 -6.02 12.62
C MET A 1 9.44 -5.66 12.49
N VAL A 2 8.89 -5.40 11.29
CA VAL A 2 7.48 -4.94 11.14
C VAL A 2 6.47 -5.88 11.80
N ARG A 3 6.64 -7.20 11.63
CA ARG A 3 5.83 -8.23 12.31
C ARG A 3 5.81 -8.14 13.84
N HIS A 4 6.83 -7.54 14.44
CA HIS A 4 6.93 -7.40 15.89
C HIS A 4 6.27 -6.12 16.38
N LEU A 5 6.15 -5.08 15.53
CA LEU A 5 5.52 -3.82 15.90
C LEU A 5 4.03 -3.80 15.58
N MET A 6 3.63 -4.44 14.49
CA MET A 6 2.28 -4.36 13.96
C MET A 6 1.46 -5.58 14.36
N PRO A 7 0.17 -5.42 14.73
CA PRO A 7 -0.68 -6.52 15.16
C PRO A 7 -1.00 -7.50 14.02
N LYS A 8 -1.08 -6.99 12.78
CA LYS A 8 -1.46 -7.76 11.59
C LYS A 8 -0.52 -7.42 10.45
N VAL A 9 0.23 -8.40 9.97
CA VAL A 9 1.17 -8.23 8.86
C VAL A 9 1.06 -9.41 7.91
N LYS A 10 0.80 -9.13 6.64
CA LYS A 10 0.88 -10.10 5.55
C LYS A 10 2.08 -9.75 4.67
N VAL A 11 2.91 -10.73 4.35
CA VAL A 11 3.97 -10.59 3.35
C VAL A 11 3.54 -11.36 2.12
N LEU A 12 3.48 -10.66 0.98
CA LEU A 12 3.15 -11.19 -0.33
C LEU A 12 4.39 -11.09 -1.22
N THR A 13 5.13 -12.18 -1.34
CA THR A 13 6.28 -12.26 -2.26
C THR A 13 5.77 -12.52 -3.66
N LEU A 14 5.89 -11.53 -4.54
CA LEU A 14 5.45 -11.65 -5.92
C LEU A 14 6.43 -12.50 -6.71
N THR A 15 5.97 -13.68 -7.10
CA THR A 15 6.65 -14.57 -8.04
C THR A 15 5.71 -14.85 -9.22
N PRO A 16 6.25 -15.14 -10.42
CA PRO A 16 5.41 -15.51 -11.56
C PRO A 16 4.53 -16.74 -11.28
N ASP A 17 5.02 -17.66 -10.46
CA ASP A 17 4.27 -18.85 -10.03
C ASP A 17 3.08 -18.50 -9.14
N LEU A 18 3.28 -17.61 -8.16
CA LEU A 18 2.21 -17.14 -7.28
C LEU A 18 1.12 -16.39 -8.07
N LEU A 19 1.55 -15.49 -8.97
CA LEU A 19 0.65 -14.68 -9.78
C LEU A 19 -0.18 -15.50 -10.77
N SER A 20 0.35 -16.63 -11.26
CA SER A 20 -0.37 -17.48 -12.23
C SER A 20 -1.29 -18.49 -11.56
N LYS A 21 -0.91 -19.04 -10.41
CA LYS A 21 -1.62 -20.17 -9.78
C LYS A 21 -2.64 -19.77 -8.71
N LYS A 22 -2.40 -18.71 -7.96
CA LYS A 22 -3.31 -18.29 -6.88
C LYS A 22 -4.20 -17.14 -7.32
N ARG A 23 -5.38 -17.02 -6.72
CA ARG A 23 -6.24 -15.84 -6.87
C ARG A 23 -6.09 -14.93 -5.67
N PHE A 24 -6.00 -13.63 -5.91
CA PHE A 24 -5.87 -12.63 -4.86
C PHE A 24 -7.22 -12.10 -4.39
N ALA A 25 -8.20 -11.98 -5.30
CA ALA A 25 -9.56 -11.61 -4.98
C ALA A 25 -10.46 -12.85 -4.76
N PRO A 26 -11.50 -12.75 -3.92
CA PRO A 26 -12.49 -13.81 -3.75
C PRO A 26 -13.33 -14.04 -4.99
N VAL A 27 -13.68 -15.29 -5.27
CA VAL A 27 -14.52 -15.66 -6.41
C VAL A 27 -15.61 -16.66 -6.03
N LYS A 28 -16.85 -16.44 -6.48
CA LYS A 28 -17.97 -17.36 -6.26
C LYS A 28 -17.77 -18.61 -7.13
N ASN A 29 -17.73 -19.77 -6.48
CA ASN A 29 -17.77 -21.06 -7.15
C ASN A 29 -19.21 -21.56 -7.13
N TYR A 30 -19.82 -21.65 -8.31
CA TYR A 30 -21.21 -22.09 -8.49
C TYR A 30 -21.38 -23.61 -8.37
N ASP A 31 -20.35 -24.41 -8.65
CA ASP A 31 -20.41 -25.87 -8.49
C ASP A 31 -20.48 -26.28 -7.02
N SER A 32 -19.76 -25.57 -6.15
CA SER A 32 -19.74 -25.81 -4.69
C SER A 32 -20.68 -24.91 -3.90
N ASP A 33 -21.33 -23.95 -4.57
CA ASP A 33 -22.09 -22.84 -3.99
C ASP A 33 -21.34 -22.04 -2.89
N ALA A 34 -20.01 -22.05 -2.89
CA ALA A 34 -19.18 -21.37 -1.90
C ALA A 34 -18.41 -20.19 -2.50
N LEU A 35 -18.13 -19.18 -1.70
CA LEU A 35 -17.19 -18.11 -2.08
C LEU A 35 -15.76 -18.59 -1.78
N LEU A 36 -14.95 -18.77 -2.81
CA LEU A 36 -13.54 -19.11 -2.66
C LEU A 36 -12.78 -17.90 -2.13
N GLN A 37 -12.05 -18.09 -1.03
CA GLN A 37 -11.26 -17.03 -0.41
C GLN A 37 -10.07 -16.65 -1.29
N GLY A 38 -9.90 -15.35 -1.51
CA GLY A 38 -8.70 -14.79 -2.14
C GLY A 38 -7.56 -14.59 -1.14
N GLU A 39 -6.31 -14.67 -1.60
CA GLU A 39 -5.12 -14.50 -0.77
C GLU A 39 -5.06 -13.11 -0.08
N LEU A 40 -5.71 -12.09 -0.67
CA LEU A 40 -5.73 -10.71 -0.18
C LEU A 40 -7.06 -10.32 0.49
N GLN A 41 -7.93 -11.29 0.79
CA GLN A 41 -9.09 -11.08 1.66
C GLN A 41 -8.65 -11.06 3.12
N LEU A 42 -8.08 -9.93 3.54
CA LEU A 42 -7.52 -9.69 4.86
C LEU A 42 -8.45 -8.77 5.66
N SER A 43 -8.32 -8.78 6.99
CA SER A 43 -9.08 -7.83 7.81
C SER A 43 -8.51 -6.41 7.72
N ASN A 44 -9.36 -5.41 7.90
CA ASN A 44 -8.94 -4.01 7.97
C ASN A 44 -7.84 -3.77 9.01
N GLY A 45 -7.01 -2.80 8.68
CA GLY A 45 -5.82 -2.38 9.39
C GLY A 45 -4.61 -3.30 9.26
N THR A 46 -4.63 -4.27 8.35
CA THR A 46 -3.49 -5.13 8.08
C THR A 46 -2.39 -4.38 7.33
N VAL A 47 -1.13 -4.58 7.73
CA VAL A 47 0.03 -4.12 6.95
C VAL A 47 0.35 -5.16 5.89
N LEU A 48 0.19 -4.80 4.62
CA LEU A 48 0.50 -5.63 3.47
C LEU A 48 1.88 -5.25 2.94
N ILE A 49 2.83 -6.17 3.04
CA ILE A 49 4.17 -6.01 2.47
C ILE A 49 4.21 -6.77 1.15
N ILE A 50 4.30 -6.04 0.03
CA ILE A 50 4.46 -6.59 -1.31
C ILE A 50 5.95 -6.63 -1.61
N ASP A 51 6.49 -7.83 -1.81
CA ASP A 51 7.89 -8.02 -2.16
C ASP A 51 8.03 -8.35 -3.65
N GLU A 52 8.46 -7.36 -4.43
CA GLU A 52 8.72 -7.44 -5.88
C GLU A 52 10.16 -7.88 -6.19
N THR A 53 11.02 -8.08 -5.20
CA THR A 53 12.46 -8.33 -5.44
C THR A 53 12.73 -9.64 -6.17
N GLN A 54 11.78 -10.57 -6.13
CA GLN A 54 11.83 -11.86 -6.83
C GLN A 54 11.17 -11.84 -8.22
N LEU A 55 10.54 -10.73 -8.62
CA LEU A 55 10.04 -10.60 -9.97
C LEU A 55 11.21 -10.44 -10.96
N PRO A 56 11.16 -11.13 -12.11
CA PRO A 56 12.15 -10.93 -13.16
C PRO A 56 12.06 -9.50 -13.69
N SER A 57 13.21 -8.89 -14.01
CA SER A 57 13.23 -7.51 -14.53
C SER A 57 12.72 -7.38 -15.98
N GLY A 58 12.45 -8.51 -16.65
CA GLY A 58 11.91 -8.59 -18.01
C GLY A 58 10.41 -8.93 -18.03
N SER A 59 9.89 -9.20 -19.24
CA SER A 59 8.55 -9.77 -19.39
C SER A 59 8.52 -11.20 -18.86
N PHE A 60 7.45 -11.57 -18.17
CA PHE A 60 7.17 -12.95 -17.76
C PHE A 60 5.85 -13.39 -18.40
N PRO A 61 5.65 -14.70 -18.63
CA PRO A 61 4.48 -15.18 -19.35
C PRO A 61 3.20 -14.81 -18.59
N VAL A 62 2.32 -14.11 -19.28
CA VAL A 62 0.97 -13.81 -18.82
C VAL A 62 0.14 -15.08 -19.01
N SER A 63 -0.04 -15.83 -17.94
CA SER A 63 -0.80 -17.09 -17.95
C SER A 63 -1.57 -17.25 -16.65
N GLY A 64 -2.71 -17.95 -16.71
CA GLY A 64 -3.58 -18.13 -15.55
C GLY A 64 -4.10 -16.79 -15.02
N PHE A 65 -3.92 -16.54 -13.72
CA PHE A 65 -4.50 -15.39 -13.04
C PHE A 65 -3.60 -14.13 -13.01
N VAL A 66 -2.53 -14.08 -13.81
CA VAL A 66 -1.54 -12.99 -13.75
C VAL A 66 -2.19 -11.61 -13.96
N GLU A 67 -2.95 -11.42 -15.04
CA GLU A 67 -3.60 -10.13 -15.34
C GLU A 67 -4.62 -9.74 -14.28
N GLU A 68 -5.44 -10.69 -13.87
CA GLU A 68 -6.46 -10.48 -12.84
C GLU A 68 -5.82 -10.06 -11.51
N ASN A 69 -4.77 -10.76 -11.08
CA ASN A 69 -4.07 -10.48 -9.83
C ASN A 69 -3.34 -9.13 -9.86
N LEU A 70 -2.74 -8.75 -11.00
CA LEU A 70 -2.12 -7.44 -11.14
C LEU A 70 -3.17 -6.33 -11.06
N LYS A 71 -4.33 -6.51 -11.70
CA LYS A 71 -5.44 -5.56 -11.61
C LYS A 71 -5.98 -5.43 -10.19
N VAL A 72 -6.14 -6.55 -9.48
CA VAL A 72 -6.56 -6.55 -8.06
C VAL A 72 -5.56 -5.80 -7.19
N LEU A 73 -4.25 -5.98 -7.42
CA LEU A 73 -3.24 -5.22 -6.70
C LEU A 73 -3.27 -3.73 -7.02
N GLU A 74 -3.51 -3.36 -8.28
CA GLU A 74 -3.63 -1.95 -8.68
C GLU A 74 -4.84 -1.28 -8.02
N GLU A 75 -6.02 -1.89 -8.11
CA GLU A 75 -7.25 -1.42 -7.43
C GLU A 75 -7.02 -1.31 -5.91
N LEU A 76 -6.35 -2.28 -5.29
CA LEU A 76 -6.08 -2.28 -3.86
C LEU A 76 -5.09 -1.18 -3.45
N VAL A 77 -4.02 -0.97 -4.21
CA VAL A 77 -2.96 -0.01 -3.87
C VAL A 77 -3.40 1.43 -4.14
N VAL A 78 -4.14 1.66 -5.23
CA VAL A 78 -4.54 3.01 -5.65
C VAL A 78 -5.90 3.38 -5.09
N GLU A 79 -6.90 2.52 -5.27
CA GLU A 79 -8.29 2.82 -4.93
C GLU A 79 -8.69 2.34 -3.53
N HIS A 80 -7.83 1.57 -2.85
CA HIS A 80 -8.14 0.95 -1.55
C HIS A 80 -9.43 0.11 -1.64
N ARG A 81 -9.57 -0.63 -2.75
CA ARG A 81 -10.72 -1.49 -3.05
C ARG A 81 -10.31 -2.87 -3.53
N MET A 82 -11.21 -3.82 -3.33
CA MET A 82 -11.11 -5.16 -3.88
C MET A 82 -12.43 -5.60 -4.45
N SER A 83 -12.43 -5.93 -5.74
CA SER A 83 -13.60 -6.41 -6.46
C SER A 83 -13.80 -7.91 -6.27
N TYR A 84 -14.91 -8.31 -5.64
CA TYR A 84 -15.27 -9.71 -5.43
C TYR A 84 -15.98 -10.23 -6.68
N ASP A 85 -15.49 -11.32 -7.26
CA ASP A 85 -16.01 -11.83 -8.52
C ASP A 85 -17.14 -12.84 -8.27
N TYR A 86 -18.36 -12.49 -8.65
CA TYR A 86 -19.51 -13.39 -8.61
C TYR A 86 -19.80 -14.02 -9.99
N GLY A 87 -18.86 -13.99 -10.93
CA GLY A 87 -18.99 -14.52 -12.29
C GLY A 87 -19.80 -13.60 -13.21
N PHE A 88 -21.04 -13.26 -12.84
CA PHE A 88 -21.90 -12.37 -13.63
C PHE A 88 -21.64 -10.88 -13.36
N TYR A 89 -21.20 -10.55 -12.16
CA TYR A 89 -20.88 -9.19 -11.74
C TYR A 89 -19.72 -9.19 -10.76
N LYS A 90 -19.05 -8.04 -10.65
CA LYS A 90 -18.02 -7.79 -9.64
C LYS A 90 -18.56 -6.83 -8.60
N LEU A 91 -18.43 -7.20 -7.33
CA LEU A 91 -18.86 -6.39 -6.21
C LEU A 91 -17.64 -5.68 -5.59
N PRO A 92 -17.47 -4.37 -5.78
CA PRO A 92 -16.36 -3.64 -5.16
C PRO A 92 -16.57 -3.54 -3.64
N MET A 93 -15.55 -3.92 -2.88
CA MET A 93 -15.49 -3.78 -1.42
C MET A 93 -14.36 -2.84 -1.03
N ASP A 94 -14.62 -1.90 -0.13
CA ASP A 94 -13.58 -1.03 0.43
C ASP A 94 -12.66 -1.84 1.36
N VAL A 95 -11.35 -1.61 1.26
CA VAL A 95 -10.32 -2.24 2.10
C VAL A 95 -9.44 -1.19 2.76
N ASP A 96 -9.07 -1.41 4.02
CA ASP A 96 -8.14 -0.53 4.74
C ASP A 96 -6.84 -1.29 5.03
N TYR A 97 -5.91 -1.26 4.08
CA TYR A 97 -4.59 -1.89 4.22
C TYR A 97 -3.48 -0.83 4.16
N ASN A 98 -2.50 -0.95 5.05
CA ASN A 98 -1.26 -0.19 4.94
C ASN A 98 -0.29 -0.94 4.04
N VAL A 99 -0.08 -0.46 2.82
CA VAL A 99 0.77 -1.14 1.83
C VAL A 99 2.21 -0.65 1.90
N LEU A 100 3.16 -1.59 1.96
CA LEU A 100 4.59 -1.35 1.80
C LEU A 100 5.10 -2.18 0.62
N ILE A 101 5.77 -1.54 -0.34
CA ILE A 101 6.32 -2.23 -1.52
C ILE A 101 7.84 -2.27 -1.41
N LEU A 102 8.42 -3.47 -1.50
CA LEU A 102 9.86 -3.71 -1.54
C LEU A 102 10.24 -4.05 -2.97
N SER A 103 11.08 -3.22 -3.58
CA SER A 103 11.48 -3.38 -4.98
C SER A 103 12.97 -3.09 -5.16
N LYS A 104 13.61 -3.78 -6.11
CA LYS A 104 15.04 -3.57 -6.44
C LYS A 104 15.27 -2.25 -7.20
N LYS A 105 14.25 -1.79 -7.92
CA LYS A 105 14.20 -0.55 -8.69
C LYS A 105 12.83 0.09 -8.44
N GLU A 106 12.57 1.25 -9.01
CA GLU A 106 11.21 1.82 -9.01
C GLU A 106 10.19 0.77 -9.48
N SER A 107 9.12 0.58 -8.70
CA SER A 107 8.06 -0.38 -9.06
C SER A 107 7.44 0.06 -10.39
N ARG A 108 7.34 -0.89 -11.31
CA ARG A 108 6.74 -0.66 -12.64
C ARG A 108 5.22 -0.79 -12.62
N PHE A 109 4.69 -1.48 -11.61
CA PHE A 109 3.28 -1.87 -11.56
C PHE A 109 2.46 -0.90 -10.72
N PHE A 110 3.06 -0.33 -9.66
CA PHE A 110 2.32 0.48 -8.71
C PHE A 110 2.89 1.88 -8.58
N LYS A 111 2.04 2.89 -8.76
CA LYS A 111 2.36 4.27 -8.41
C LYS A 111 2.20 4.45 -6.90
N THR A 112 3.29 4.80 -6.23
CA THR A 112 3.33 5.04 -4.79
C THR A 112 3.68 6.50 -4.51
N PRO A 113 2.99 7.15 -3.56
CA PRO A 113 3.24 8.56 -3.21
C PRO A 113 4.59 8.76 -2.51
N PHE A 114 5.10 7.75 -1.81
CA PHE A 114 6.36 7.85 -1.08
C PHE A 114 7.33 6.75 -1.50
N ARG A 115 8.57 7.16 -1.77
CA ARG A 115 9.65 6.28 -2.20
C ARG A 115 10.89 6.59 -1.40
N ILE A 116 11.40 5.59 -0.69
CA ILE A 116 12.54 5.75 0.21
C ILE A 116 13.66 4.86 -0.31
N PRO A 117 14.75 5.42 -0.88
CA PRO A 117 15.90 4.63 -1.30
C PRO A 117 16.59 4.05 -0.06
N MET A 118 16.79 2.74 -0.04
CA MET A 118 17.47 2.07 1.06
C MET A 118 18.99 2.09 0.82
N SER A 119 19.73 2.74 1.72
CA SER A 119 21.19 2.62 1.81
C SER A 119 21.53 1.39 2.66
N PRO A 120 22.64 0.67 2.41
CA PRO A 120 23.10 -0.37 3.30
C PRO A 120 23.20 0.15 4.74
N PRO A 121 22.80 -0.64 5.75
CA PRO A 121 22.78 -0.18 7.12
C PRO A 121 24.21 0.11 7.60
N HIS A 122 24.47 1.35 8.02
CA HIS A 122 25.76 1.78 8.58
C HIS A 122 25.86 1.53 10.10
N SER A 123 24.75 1.17 10.75
CA SER A 123 24.70 0.86 12.19
C SER A 123 23.60 -0.17 12.50
N SER A 124 23.82 -0.94 13.56
CA SER A 124 22.81 -1.85 14.11
C SER A 124 21.90 -1.07 15.04
N PHE A 125 20.61 -0.97 14.72
CA PHE A 125 19.63 -0.33 15.59
C PHE A 125 19.14 -1.31 16.65
N THR A 126 19.19 -0.93 17.93
CA THR A 126 18.50 -1.67 19.00
C THR A 126 17.03 -1.29 19.03
N PHE A 127 16.17 -2.30 19.01
CA PHE A 127 14.72 -2.11 19.11
C PHE A 127 14.28 -2.24 20.56
N ASP A 128 14.57 -1.20 21.34
CA ASP A 128 14.10 -1.14 22.73
C ASP A 128 12.62 -0.76 22.79
N ASP A 129 11.92 -1.23 23.83
CA ASP A 129 10.51 -0.97 24.11
C ASP A 129 9.56 -1.23 22.91
N VAL A 130 9.60 -2.45 22.37
CA VAL A 130 8.73 -2.87 21.26
C VAL A 130 7.25 -2.79 21.65
N GLU A 131 6.91 -3.09 22.89
CA GLU A 131 5.53 -3.10 23.37
C GLU A 131 4.98 -1.67 23.52
N GLY A 132 5.73 -0.74 24.12
CA GLY A 132 5.33 0.66 24.17
C GLY A 132 5.16 1.26 22.77
N LYS A 133 6.08 0.96 21.85
CA LYS A 133 5.96 1.36 20.43
C LYS A 133 4.72 0.77 19.76
N ARG A 134 4.41 -0.51 20.00
CA ARG A 134 3.20 -1.16 19.46
C ARG A 134 1.93 -0.47 19.96
N GLN A 135 1.82 -0.26 21.27
CA GLN A 135 0.67 0.40 21.88
C GLN A 135 0.50 1.83 21.39
N TYR A 136 1.61 2.57 21.26
CA TYR A 136 1.61 3.90 20.68
C TYR A 136 1.02 3.89 19.27
N ILE A 137 1.52 3.02 18.38
CA ILE A 137 1.04 2.97 16.99
C ILE A 137 -0.44 2.57 16.92
N GLN A 138 -0.90 1.62 17.75
CA GLN A 138 -2.31 1.26 17.80
C GLN A 138 -3.19 2.45 18.22
N ARG A 139 -2.86 3.15 19.31
CA ARG A 139 -3.61 4.33 19.77
C ARG A 139 -3.58 5.47 18.77
N SER A 140 -2.43 5.70 18.12
CA SER A 140 -2.31 6.73 17.09
C SER A 140 -3.28 6.44 15.94
N ARG A 141 -3.42 5.19 15.50
CA ARG A 141 -4.32 4.80 14.41
C ARG A 141 -5.78 5.08 14.72
N ASP A 142 -6.24 4.75 15.92
CA ASP A 142 -7.62 5.01 16.34
C ASP A 142 -7.94 6.52 16.38
N SER A 143 -6.92 7.35 16.63
CA SER A 143 -7.05 8.81 16.69
C SER A 143 -6.97 9.50 15.31
N VAL A 144 -6.57 8.81 14.23
CA VAL A 144 -6.34 9.47 12.93
C VAL A 144 -7.62 10.06 12.35
N SER A 145 -8.78 9.43 12.54
CA SER A 145 -10.06 9.91 12.02
C SER A 145 -10.49 11.26 12.58
N SER A 146 -9.94 11.69 13.71
CA SER A 146 -10.24 12.98 14.34
C SER A 146 -9.17 14.06 14.09
N ILE A 147 -8.16 13.80 13.25
CA ILE A 147 -7.10 14.78 12.98
C ILE A 147 -7.56 15.75 11.89
N SER A 148 -7.85 16.99 12.28
CA SER A 148 -8.03 18.11 11.37
C SER A 148 -6.74 18.92 11.24
N LEU A 149 -6.42 19.37 10.03
CA LEU A 149 -5.30 20.28 9.79
C LEU A 149 -5.65 21.66 10.37
N THR A 150 -4.82 22.16 11.30
CA THR A 150 -4.95 23.53 11.81
C THR A 150 -4.63 24.54 10.70
N ASP A 151 -5.28 25.70 10.72
CA ASP A 151 -5.08 26.77 9.73
C ASP A 151 -3.61 27.19 9.57
N GLU A 152 -2.83 27.16 10.65
CA GLU A 152 -1.39 27.45 10.63
C GLU A 152 -0.60 26.44 9.78
N VAL A 153 -0.91 25.15 9.90
CA VAL A 153 -0.25 24.08 9.14
C VAL A 153 -0.68 24.15 7.68
N SER A 154 -1.98 24.37 7.43
CA SER A 154 -2.52 24.55 6.08
C SER A 154 -1.84 25.70 5.35
N LYS A 155 -1.66 26.85 6.01
CA LYS A 155 -0.97 28.01 5.44
C LYS A 155 0.50 27.70 5.14
N LYS A 156 1.22 27.05 6.07
CA LYS A 156 2.61 26.64 5.84
C LYS A 156 2.75 25.67 4.66
N VAL A 157 1.83 24.71 4.52
CA VAL A 157 1.83 23.77 3.38
C VAL A 157 1.58 24.53 2.07
N GLN A 158 0.64 25.48 2.05
CA GLN A 158 0.38 26.32 0.88
C GLN A 158 1.61 27.16 0.48
N ASP A 159 2.20 27.89 1.43
CA ASP A 159 3.37 28.72 1.17
C ASP A 159 4.55 27.88 0.64
N SER A 160 4.78 26.72 1.28
CA SER A 160 5.84 25.79 0.86
C SER A 160 5.57 25.20 -0.53
N PHE A 161 4.31 24.88 -0.85
CA PHE A 161 3.91 24.39 -2.16
C PHE A 161 4.10 25.43 -3.26
N VAL A 162 3.74 26.69 -3.02
CA VAL A 162 3.94 27.81 -3.96
C VAL A 162 5.43 28.01 -4.24
N ASN A 163 6.27 28.01 -3.20
CA ASN A 163 7.72 28.13 -3.33
C ASN A 163 8.30 26.97 -4.14
N MET A 164 7.85 25.74 -3.87
CA MET A 164 8.33 24.56 -4.58
C MET A 164 7.89 24.61 -6.05
N CYS A 165 6.66 25.02 -6.34
CA CYS A 165 6.13 25.21 -7.70
C CYS A 165 6.93 26.23 -8.53
N ALA A 166 7.55 27.22 -7.90
CA ALA A 166 8.42 28.19 -8.59
C ALA A 166 9.76 27.57 -9.04
N SER A 167 10.22 26.52 -8.36
CA SER A 167 11.46 25.80 -8.66
C SER A 167 11.28 24.53 -9.51
N LEU A 168 10.04 24.06 -9.68
CA LEU A 168 9.72 22.78 -10.28
C LEU A 168 9.58 22.85 -11.80
N ASN A 169 10.01 21.78 -12.48
CA ASN A 169 9.83 21.62 -13.92
C ASN A 169 8.34 21.54 -14.30
N PRO A 170 7.93 22.10 -15.46
CA PRO A 170 6.53 22.12 -15.91
C PRO A 170 5.92 20.74 -16.20
N LYS A 171 6.73 19.68 -16.27
CA LYS A 171 6.28 18.29 -16.45
C LYS A 171 5.91 17.58 -15.14
N THR A 172 6.12 18.22 -14.00
CA THR A 172 5.86 17.61 -12.69
C THR A 172 4.37 17.70 -12.36
N ASP A 173 3.78 16.61 -11.90
CA ASP A 173 2.39 16.60 -11.44
C ASP A 173 2.27 17.34 -10.10
N LYS A 174 1.84 18.59 -10.18
CA LYS A 174 1.68 19.49 -9.03
C LYS A 174 0.56 19.03 -8.09
N ALA A 175 -0.48 18.37 -8.61
CA ALA A 175 -1.60 17.91 -7.79
C ALA A 175 -1.19 16.70 -6.93
N ALA A 176 -0.44 15.75 -7.52
CA ALA A 176 0.11 14.61 -6.79
C ALA A 176 1.05 15.06 -5.65
N LEU A 177 1.92 16.03 -5.93
CA LEU A 177 2.84 16.59 -4.92
C LEU A 177 2.11 17.27 -3.76
N LEU A 178 1.07 18.06 -4.05
CA LEU A 178 0.26 18.69 -3.00
C LEU A 178 -0.43 17.63 -2.13
N ASN A 179 -0.95 16.57 -2.76
CA ASN A 179 -1.57 15.46 -2.04
C ASN A 179 -0.57 14.77 -1.10
N GLU A 180 0.66 14.52 -1.55
CA GLU A 180 1.74 13.97 -0.71
C GLU A 180 2.03 14.85 0.51
N MET A 181 2.14 16.17 0.32
CA MET A 181 2.35 17.12 1.43
C MET A 181 1.17 17.13 2.41
N LEU A 182 -0.06 17.02 1.91
CA LEU A 182 -1.26 16.95 2.74
C LEU A 182 -1.33 15.63 3.53
N ILE A 183 -0.89 14.52 2.95
CA ILE A 183 -0.81 13.23 3.64
C ILE A 183 0.19 13.31 4.80
N LEU A 184 1.38 13.88 4.56
CA LEU A 184 2.41 14.03 5.60
C LEU A 184 2.02 15.01 6.71
N SER A 185 1.32 16.10 6.38
CA SER A 185 0.95 17.13 7.36
C SER A 185 -0.16 16.71 8.33
N ARG A 186 -0.85 15.60 8.06
CA ARG A 186 -1.80 14.97 9.01
C ARG A 186 -1.10 14.29 10.20
N TYR A 187 0.23 14.29 10.25
CA TYR A 187 0.98 13.76 11.37
C TYR A 187 1.03 14.78 12.52
N LYS A 188 0.42 14.44 13.65
CA LYS A 188 0.40 15.28 14.86
C LYS A 188 1.71 15.10 15.64
N PHE A 189 2.38 16.20 15.98
CA PHE A 189 3.48 16.25 16.95
C PHE A 189 2.95 16.16 18.38
#